data_AF-A0A1L4AQQ0-F1
#
_entry.id   AF-A0A1L4AQQ0-F1
#
_cell.length_a   1.000
_cell.length_b   1.000
_cell.length_c   1.000
_cell.angle_alpha   90.00
_cell.angle_beta   90.00
_cell.angle_gamma   90.00
#
_symmetry.space_group_name_H-M   'P 1'
#
loop_
_entity.id
_entity.type
_entity.pdbx_description
1 polymer ?
#
loop_
_entity_poly.entity_id
_entity_poly.type
_entity_poly.pdbx_seq_one_letter_code
_entity_poly.pdbx_strand_id
1 'polypeptide(L)'
;MVSVAEIRKAQRAEGPANILAIGTANPPNCVDQSTYPDFYFKITNSEHKTELKEKFQRMCDKSMIKKRYMYLTEEILKENPNICAYMAPSLDARQDMVIVEVPRLGKEAAVKAIKEWGQPKSKITHLIFCTTSGVDMPGADYQLTKLLGLRPYVKRYMMYQQGCFAGGTVLRLAKDLAENNKGARVLVVCSEVTAVTFRGPTDTHLDSLVGQALFGDGAAAVIVGSDPIPEIEKPIFELVWTAQTIAPDSEGAIDGHLREVGLTFHLLKDVPGIVSKNIDKALTEAFQPLGISDYNSIFWIAHPGGPAILDQVEQKLALKPEKMKATRDVLSDYGNMSSACVLFILDEMRKKSAQNGLKTTGEGLEWGVLFGFGP
;
A
#
# COMPACT_ATOMS: atom_id res chain seq x y z
N MET A 1 -14.78 0.76 -45.52
CA MET A 1 -13.80 0.21 -44.55
C MET A 1 -13.71 1.19 -43.40
N VAL A 2 -13.80 0.73 -42.15
CA VAL A 2 -13.62 1.59 -40.97
C VAL A 2 -12.13 1.88 -40.82
N SER A 3 -11.76 3.14 -40.60
CA SER A 3 -10.38 3.55 -40.38
C SER A 3 -9.86 3.17 -38.99
N VAL A 4 -8.54 3.05 -38.84
CA VAL A 4 -7.91 2.81 -37.53
C VAL A 4 -8.27 3.93 -36.54
N ALA A 5 -8.36 5.18 -36.98
CA ALA A 5 -8.71 6.32 -36.13
C ALA A 5 -10.13 6.18 -35.56
N GLU A 6 -11.09 5.78 -36.39
CA GLU A 6 -12.48 5.52 -35.96
C GLU A 6 -12.55 4.37 -34.95
N ILE A 7 -11.81 3.28 -35.20
CA ILE A 7 -11.73 2.14 -34.27
C ILE A 7 -11.14 2.59 -32.93
N ARG A 8 -10.03 3.34 -32.94
CA ARG A 8 -9.37 3.83 -31.71
C ARG A 8 -10.25 4.79 -30.93
N LYS A 9 -11.00 5.67 -31.61
CA LYS A 9 -11.97 6.57 -30.96
C LYS A 9 -13.11 5.78 -30.32
N ALA A 10 -13.64 4.75 -30.99
CA ALA A 10 -14.70 3.92 -30.45
C ALA A 10 -14.24 3.01 -29.30
N GLN A 11 -12.95 2.64 -29.27
CA GLN A 11 -12.37 1.73 -28.28
C GLN A 11 -12.07 2.40 -26.93
N ARG A 12 -11.79 3.71 -26.88
CA ARG A 12 -11.40 4.42 -25.64
C ARG A 12 -12.62 5.00 -24.90
N ALA A 13 -12.46 5.20 -23.59
CA ALA A 13 -13.43 5.94 -22.78
C ALA A 13 -13.35 7.46 -23.06
N GLU A 14 -14.29 8.23 -22.52
CA GLU A 14 -14.35 9.69 -22.73
C GLU A 14 -13.85 10.48 -21.52
N GLY A 15 -14.32 10.14 -20.31
CA GLY A 15 -13.99 10.83 -19.06
C GLY A 15 -12.77 10.27 -18.32
N PRO A 16 -12.35 10.94 -17.24
CA PRO A 16 -11.23 10.50 -16.41
C PRO A 16 -11.52 9.17 -15.72
N ALA A 17 -10.47 8.45 -15.31
CA ALA A 17 -10.60 7.28 -14.47
C ALA A 17 -11.06 7.68 -13.06
N ASN A 18 -12.03 6.96 -12.52
CA ASN A 18 -12.60 7.20 -11.20
C ASN A 18 -12.39 5.99 -10.29
N ILE A 19 -12.09 6.23 -9.02
CA ILE A 19 -12.24 5.21 -7.97
C ILE A 19 -13.74 5.12 -7.64
N LEU A 20 -14.35 3.97 -7.93
CA LEU A 20 -15.79 3.71 -7.78
C LEU A 20 -16.13 2.98 -6.48
N ALA A 21 -15.18 2.24 -5.92
CA ALA A 21 -15.35 1.52 -4.66
C ALA A 21 -14.00 1.21 -4.01
N ILE A 22 -13.99 1.09 -2.69
CA ILE A 22 -12.79 0.72 -1.90
C ILE A 22 -13.16 -0.34 -0.87
N GLY A 23 -12.37 -1.40 -0.77
CA GLY A 23 -12.51 -2.44 0.25
C GLY A 23 -11.17 -2.78 0.88
N THR A 24 -11.15 -3.01 2.19
CA THR A 24 -9.92 -3.27 2.96
C THR A 24 -10.06 -4.52 3.82
N ALA A 25 -8.97 -5.23 4.06
CA ALA A 25 -8.92 -6.42 4.90
C ALA A 25 -7.56 -6.54 5.60
N ASN A 26 -7.56 -7.13 6.79
CA ASN A 26 -6.36 -7.43 7.56
C ASN A 26 -6.51 -8.85 8.14
N PRO A 27 -5.40 -9.57 8.42
CA PRO A 27 -5.46 -10.82 9.16
C PRO A 27 -6.12 -10.66 10.55
N PRO A 28 -6.66 -11.74 11.14
CA PRO A 28 -7.41 -11.64 12.39
C PRO A 28 -6.52 -11.36 13.62
N ASN A 29 -5.26 -11.80 13.60
CA ASN A 29 -4.34 -11.60 14.72
C ASN A 29 -3.87 -10.14 14.77
N CYS A 30 -4.18 -9.47 15.87
CA CYS A 30 -3.90 -8.07 16.13
C CYS A 30 -2.91 -7.96 17.29
N VAL A 31 -1.78 -7.32 17.03
CA VAL A 31 -0.65 -7.20 17.94
C VAL A 31 -0.58 -5.75 18.43
N ASP A 32 -0.62 -5.56 19.74
CA ASP A 32 -0.43 -4.26 20.38
C ASP A 32 1.05 -3.87 20.35
N GLN A 33 1.34 -2.71 19.76
CA GLN A 33 2.70 -2.22 19.57
C GLN A 33 3.42 -1.99 20.91
N SER A 34 2.70 -1.63 21.97
CA SER A 34 3.27 -1.39 23.31
C SER A 34 3.84 -2.66 23.95
N THR A 35 3.31 -3.83 23.59
CA THR A 35 3.76 -5.14 24.10
C THR A 35 4.58 -5.92 23.09
N TYR A 36 4.71 -5.41 21.85
CA TYR A 36 5.42 -6.10 20.79
C TYR A 36 6.90 -6.37 21.09
N PRO A 37 7.67 -5.48 21.73
CA PRO A 37 9.07 -5.77 22.06
C PRO A 37 9.23 -6.97 22.99
N ASP A 38 8.32 -7.17 23.95
CA ASP A 38 8.33 -8.35 24.82
C ASP A 38 8.02 -9.62 24.02
N PHE A 39 6.93 -9.60 23.25
CA PHE A 39 6.54 -10.72 22.39
C PHE A 39 7.66 -11.09 21.41
N TYR A 40 8.18 -10.11 20.67
CA TYR A 40 9.16 -10.30 19.62
C TYR A 40 10.49 -10.86 20.16
N PHE A 41 11.00 -10.33 21.26
CA PHE A 41 12.24 -10.86 21.87
C PHE A 41 12.05 -12.23 22.51
N LYS A 42 10.85 -12.54 23.02
CA LYS A 42 10.52 -13.87 23.53
C LYS A 42 10.41 -14.90 22.41
N ILE A 43 9.61 -14.64 21.38
CA ILE A 43 9.37 -15.60 20.28
C ILE A 43 10.60 -15.84 19.41
N THR A 44 11.55 -14.89 19.39
CA THR A 44 12.84 -15.03 18.70
C THR A 44 13.98 -15.50 19.61
N ASN A 45 13.67 -16.01 20.81
CA ASN A 45 14.64 -16.50 21.81
C ASN A 45 15.80 -15.53 22.06
N SER A 46 15.49 -14.24 22.14
CA SER A 46 16.45 -13.13 22.18
C SER A 46 16.36 -12.32 23.47
N GLU A 47 15.66 -12.78 24.50
CA GLU A 47 15.49 -12.06 25.78
C GLU A 47 16.81 -11.74 26.50
N HIS A 48 17.86 -12.53 26.24
CA HIS A 48 19.21 -12.27 26.74
C HIS A 48 19.86 -11.00 26.15
N LYS A 49 19.34 -10.45 25.03
CA LYS A 49 19.83 -9.24 24.36
C LYS A 49 19.16 -7.97 24.91
N THR A 50 19.33 -7.71 26.20
CA THR A 50 18.61 -6.64 26.94
C THR A 50 18.79 -5.26 26.31
N GLU A 51 20.02 -4.83 25.98
CA GLU A 51 20.28 -3.53 25.36
C GLU A 51 19.61 -3.37 23.98
N LEU A 52 19.57 -4.45 23.20
CA LEU A 52 18.93 -4.45 21.89
C LEU A 52 17.41 -4.39 22.02
N LYS A 53 16.84 -5.05 23.04
CA LYS A 53 15.42 -4.97 23.39
C LYS A 53 15.03 -3.55 23.78
N GLU A 54 15.83 -2.86 24.58
CA GLU A 54 15.58 -1.46 24.93
C GLU A 54 15.65 -0.53 23.71
N LYS A 55 16.61 -0.74 22.81
CA LYS A 55 16.67 -0.01 21.53
C LYS A 55 15.41 -0.24 20.71
N PHE A 56 14.96 -1.49 20.62
CA PHE A 56 13.75 -1.85 19.89
C PHE A 56 12.49 -1.26 20.52
N GLN A 57 12.37 -1.29 21.85
CA GLN A 57 11.27 -0.64 22.57
C GLN A 57 11.16 0.83 22.20
N ARG A 58 12.28 1.57 22.21
CA ARG A 58 12.28 2.99 21.79
C ARG A 58 11.87 3.18 20.32
N MET A 59 12.21 2.24 19.43
CA MET A 59 11.74 2.28 18.03
C MET A 59 10.23 2.09 17.95
N CYS A 60 9.68 1.11 18.68
CA CYS A 60 8.24 0.88 18.77
C CYS A 60 7.50 2.08 19.37
N ASP A 61 7.97 2.64 20.49
CA ASP A 61 7.33 3.78 21.16
C ASP A 61 7.30 5.02 20.27
N LYS A 62 8.38 5.26 19.49
CA LYS A 62 8.49 6.39 18.56
C LYS A 62 7.86 6.13 17.19
N SER A 63 7.36 4.92 16.93
CA SER A 63 6.79 4.55 15.62
C SER A 63 5.46 5.23 15.31
N MET A 64 4.79 5.79 16.34
CA MET A 64 3.41 6.29 16.28
C MET A 64 2.36 5.22 15.93
N ILE A 65 2.75 3.94 15.96
CA ILE A 65 1.89 2.80 15.73
C ILE A 65 1.32 2.35 17.07
N LYS A 66 0.01 2.10 17.14
CA LYS A 66 -0.64 1.50 18.31
C LYS A 66 -0.84 0.00 18.15
N LYS A 67 -1.18 -0.45 16.94
CA LYS A 67 -1.41 -1.86 16.66
C LYS A 67 -1.06 -2.20 15.22
N ARG A 68 -0.76 -3.48 15.00
CA ARG A 68 -0.57 -4.07 13.67
C ARG A 68 -1.32 -5.37 13.58
N TYR A 69 -1.77 -5.70 12.38
CA TYR A 69 -2.30 -7.02 12.09
C TYR A 69 -1.20 -7.87 11.49
N MET A 70 -1.08 -9.12 11.90
CA MET A 70 -0.03 -10.03 11.46
C MET A 70 -0.61 -11.42 11.22
N TYR A 71 -0.42 -11.96 10.02
CA TYR A 71 -0.74 -13.36 9.72
C TYR A 71 0.05 -14.31 10.62
N LEU A 72 1.32 -14.01 10.86
CA LEU A 72 2.17 -14.77 11.77
C LEU A 72 1.66 -14.66 13.21
N THR A 73 1.23 -15.79 13.77
CA THR A 73 0.88 -15.93 15.19
C THR A 73 2.03 -16.55 15.98
N GLU A 74 1.92 -16.59 17.31
CA GLU A 74 2.90 -17.27 18.16
C GLU A 74 3.02 -18.77 17.81
N GLU A 75 1.90 -19.42 17.47
CA GLU A 75 1.84 -20.83 17.08
C GLU A 75 2.60 -21.07 15.77
N ILE A 76 2.30 -20.28 14.73
CA ILE A 76 3.00 -20.38 13.43
C ILE A 76 4.51 -20.19 13.61
N LEU A 77 4.92 -19.23 14.45
CA LEU A 77 6.33 -18.96 14.70
C LEU A 77 7.02 -20.08 15.49
N LYS A 78 6.35 -20.68 16.48
CA LYS A 78 6.88 -21.85 17.21
C LYS A 78 7.08 -23.06 16.32
N GLU A 79 6.19 -23.29 15.35
CA GLU A 79 6.30 -24.37 14.37
C GLU A 79 7.37 -24.09 13.30
N ASN A 80 7.79 -22.83 13.13
CA ASN A 80 8.74 -22.39 12.12
C ASN A 80 9.94 -21.63 12.71
N PRO A 81 10.78 -22.29 13.54
CA PRO A 81 11.87 -21.62 14.26
C PRO A 81 12.92 -20.96 13.33
N ASN A 82 13.07 -21.45 12.09
CA ASN A 82 13.97 -20.85 11.10
C ASN A 82 13.51 -19.45 10.68
N ILE A 83 12.21 -19.14 10.73
CA ILE A 83 11.67 -17.80 10.47
C ILE A 83 12.01 -16.85 11.62
N CYS A 84 12.09 -17.36 12.87
CA CYS A 84 12.48 -16.61 14.06
C CYS A 84 13.99 -16.35 14.14
N ALA A 85 14.81 -17.14 13.46
CA ALA A 85 16.24 -16.88 13.36
C ALA A 85 16.53 -15.64 12.50
N TYR A 86 17.70 -15.01 12.68
CA TYR A 86 18.03 -13.79 11.96
C TYR A 86 18.26 -14.03 10.44
N MET A 87 19.08 -15.03 10.10
CA MET A 87 19.52 -15.34 8.73
C MET A 87 19.52 -16.85 8.43
N ALA A 88 18.63 -17.62 9.08
CA ALA A 88 18.49 -19.03 8.71
C ALA A 88 17.78 -19.16 7.36
N PRO A 89 18.12 -20.17 6.54
CA PRO A 89 17.36 -20.52 5.36
C PRO A 89 15.89 -20.73 5.73
N SER A 90 15.02 -19.93 5.11
CA SER A 90 13.60 -19.87 5.47
C SER A 90 12.71 -19.47 4.29
N LEU A 91 13.27 -19.23 3.10
CA LEU A 91 12.51 -18.77 1.94
C LEU A 91 11.36 -19.71 1.57
N ASP A 92 11.60 -21.03 1.54
CA ASP A 92 10.57 -22.00 1.16
C ASP A 92 9.37 -21.96 2.11
N ALA A 93 9.61 -22.01 3.43
CA ALA A 93 8.55 -21.89 4.42
C ALA A 93 7.77 -20.57 4.32
N ARG A 94 8.47 -19.47 4.02
CA ARG A 94 7.83 -18.15 3.82
C ARG A 94 6.99 -18.14 2.55
N GLN A 95 7.49 -18.73 1.48
CA GLN A 95 6.80 -18.85 0.19
C GLN A 95 5.52 -19.67 0.35
N ASP A 96 5.60 -20.85 0.96
CA ASP A 96 4.45 -21.72 1.23
C ASP A 96 3.32 -20.98 1.97
N MET A 97 3.68 -20.10 2.91
CA MET A 97 2.71 -19.23 3.59
C MET A 97 2.12 -18.17 2.66
N VAL A 98 2.94 -17.37 1.99
CA VAL A 98 2.45 -16.16 1.29
C VAL A 98 1.79 -16.46 -0.06
N ILE A 99 2.17 -17.54 -0.77
CA ILE A 99 1.50 -17.90 -2.03
C ILE A 99 0.02 -18.25 -1.82
N VAL A 100 -0.34 -18.67 -0.61
CA VAL A 100 -1.73 -18.94 -0.20
C VAL A 100 -2.36 -17.70 0.43
N GLU A 101 -1.68 -17.08 1.41
CA GLU A 101 -2.28 -16.04 2.24
C GLU A 101 -2.49 -14.73 1.49
N VAL A 102 -1.55 -14.31 0.64
CA VAL A 102 -1.64 -13.05 -0.11
C VAL A 102 -2.88 -13.00 -1.02
N PRO A 103 -3.17 -13.99 -1.89
CA PRO A 103 -4.40 -13.97 -2.68
C PRO A 103 -5.66 -14.18 -1.81
N ARG A 104 -5.56 -14.87 -0.66
CA ARG A 104 -6.69 -15.03 0.27
C ARG A 104 -7.09 -13.68 0.89
N LEU A 105 -6.13 -12.92 1.40
CA LEU A 105 -6.38 -11.60 1.99
C LEU A 105 -6.82 -10.58 0.92
N GLY A 106 -6.18 -10.62 -0.26
CA GLY A 106 -6.60 -9.85 -1.43
C GLY A 106 -8.05 -10.13 -1.85
N LYS A 107 -8.51 -11.39 -1.76
CA LYS A 107 -9.90 -11.77 -2.02
C LYS A 107 -10.85 -11.11 -1.03
N GLU A 108 -10.53 -11.08 0.27
CA GLU A 108 -11.39 -10.45 1.27
C GLU A 108 -11.60 -8.95 1.00
N ALA A 109 -10.52 -8.23 0.70
CA ALA A 109 -10.59 -6.83 0.32
C ALA A 109 -11.39 -6.63 -0.96
N ALA A 110 -11.14 -7.43 -1.99
CA ALA A 110 -11.84 -7.36 -3.28
C ALA A 110 -13.34 -7.66 -3.16
N VAL A 111 -13.74 -8.63 -2.33
CA VAL A 111 -15.16 -8.91 -2.08
C VAL A 111 -15.87 -7.70 -1.48
N LYS A 112 -15.23 -6.99 -0.54
CA LYS A 112 -15.79 -5.76 0.04
C LYS A 112 -15.91 -4.64 -1.00
N ALA A 113 -14.87 -4.42 -1.81
CA ALA A 113 -14.90 -3.42 -2.89
C ALA A 113 -15.97 -3.74 -3.94
N ILE A 114 -16.10 -5.00 -4.37
CA ILE A 114 -17.14 -5.44 -5.32
C ILE A 114 -18.54 -5.28 -4.73
N LYS A 115 -18.70 -5.61 -3.44
CA LYS A 115 -19.98 -5.44 -2.75
C LYS A 115 -20.39 -3.97 -2.70
N GLU A 116 -19.46 -3.08 -2.39
CA GLU A 116 -19.71 -1.64 -2.37
C GLU A 116 -20.00 -1.08 -3.77
N TRP A 117 -19.25 -1.54 -4.78
CA TRP A 117 -19.50 -1.16 -6.17
C TRP A 117 -20.89 -1.59 -6.66
N GLY A 118 -21.44 -2.67 -6.12
CA GLY A 118 -22.83 -3.10 -6.34
C GLY A 118 -23.09 -3.72 -7.72
N GLN A 119 -22.09 -3.82 -8.60
CA GLN A 119 -22.22 -4.42 -9.92
C GLN A 119 -21.78 -5.89 -9.95
N PRO A 120 -22.26 -6.69 -10.91
CA PRO A 120 -21.81 -8.06 -11.08
C PRO A 120 -20.29 -8.11 -11.33
N LYS A 121 -19.56 -8.97 -10.60
CA LYS A 121 -18.13 -9.22 -10.82
C LYS A 121 -17.77 -9.62 -12.26
N SER A 122 -18.73 -10.13 -13.04
CA SER A 122 -18.57 -10.41 -14.47
C SER A 122 -18.33 -9.14 -15.32
N LYS A 123 -18.60 -7.95 -14.80
CA LYS A 123 -18.31 -6.67 -15.47
C LYS A 123 -16.84 -6.24 -15.31
N ILE A 124 -16.09 -6.83 -14.39
CA ILE A 124 -14.63 -6.59 -14.25
C ILE A 124 -13.93 -7.06 -15.53
N THR A 125 -13.14 -6.17 -16.14
CA THR A 125 -12.44 -6.41 -17.42
C THR A 125 -10.93 -6.55 -17.24
N HIS A 126 -10.37 -5.93 -16.20
CA HIS A 126 -8.94 -5.98 -15.90
C HIS A 126 -8.73 -6.27 -14.41
N LEU A 127 -7.61 -6.90 -14.10
CA LEU A 127 -7.13 -7.12 -12.74
C LEU A 127 -5.68 -6.64 -12.66
N ILE A 128 -5.41 -5.71 -11.75
CA ILE A 128 -4.05 -5.37 -11.32
C ILE A 128 -3.86 -5.96 -9.93
N PHE A 129 -2.89 -6.84 -9.75
CA PHE A 129 -2.53 -7.37 -8.44
C PHE A 129 -1.12 -6.93 -8.09
N CYS A 130 -0.92 -6.36 -6.91
CA CYS A 130 0.36 -5.90 -6.42
C CYS A 130 0.69 -6.55 -5.08
N THR A 131 1.93 -7.03 -4.94
CA THR A 131 2.47 -7.50 -3.67
C THR A 131 3.99 -7.47 -3.68
N THR A 132 4.56 -7.17 -2.52
CA THR A 132 5.98 -7.35 -2.21
C THR A 132 6.20 -8.68 -1.48
N SER A 133 5.12 -9.44 -1.24
CA SER A 133 5.08 -10.60 -0.36
C SER A 133 5.12 -11.91 -1.16
N GLY A 134 6.33 -12.29 -1.59
CA GLY A 134 6.58 -13.52 -2.33
C GLY A 134 6.28 -13.43 -3.84
N VAL A 135 6.58 -14.51 -4.56
CA VAL A 135 6.36 -14.64 -6.02
C VAL A 135 5.93 -16.07 -6.38
N ASP A 136 5.08 -16.26 -7.39
CA ASP A 136 4.72 -17.60 -7.87
C ASP A 136 4.28 -17.59 -9.35
N MET A 137 4.20 -18.78 -9.97
CA MET A 137 3.77 -18.98 -11.35
C MET A 137 2.83 -20.20 -11.48
N PRO A 138 1.52 -20.02 -11.72
CA PRO A 138 0.81 -18.75 -11.92
C PRO A 138 0.73 -17.87 -10.68
N GLY A 139 0.88 -16.55 -10.86
CA GLY A 139 0.93 -15.57 -9.77
C GLY A 139 -0.37 -15.33 -9.02
N ALA A 140 -0.30 -14.48 -8.00
CA ALA A 140 -1.41 -14.13 -7.12
C ALA A 140 -2.61 -13.52 -7.87
N ASP A 141 -2.38 -12.86 -9.00
CA ASP A 141 -3.41 -12.36 -9.92
C ASP A 141 -4.25 -13.50 -10.53
N TYR A 142 -3.61 -14.61 -10.91
CA TYR A 142 -4.30 -15.82 -11.36
C TYR A 142 -5.09 -16.46 -10.21
N GLN A 143 -4.46 -16.61 -9.04
CA GLN A 143 -5.11 -17.19 -7.88
C GLN A 143 -6.35 -16.38 -7.47
N LEU A 144 -6.25 -15.05 -7.43
CA LEU A 144 -7.36 -14.17 -7.13
C LEU A 144 -8.48 -14.27 -8.19
N THR A 145 -8.12 -14.33 -9.48
CA THR A 145 -9.07 -14.53 -10.58
C THR A 145 -9.91 -15.79 -10.36
N LYS A 146 -9.26 -16.90 -9.97
CA LYS A 146 -9.91 -18.18 -9.64
C LYS A 146 -10.77 -18.06 -8.37
N LEU A 147 -10.22 -17.51 -7.28
CA LEU A 147 -10.89 -17.38 -5.99
C LEU A 147 -12.15 -16.52 -6.04
N LEU A 148 -12.13 -15.46 -6.84
CA LEU A 148 -13.29 -14.60 -7.07
C LEU A 148 -14.22 -15.14 -8.15
N GLY A 149 -13.82 -16.14 -8.94
CA GLY A 149 -14.57 -16.61 -10.10
C GLY A 149 -14.82 -15.48 -11.10
N LEU A 150 -13.77 -14.72 -11.43
CA LEU A 150 -13.81 -13.72 -12.49
C LEU A 150 -13.84 -14.40 -13.86
N ARG A 151 -14.11 -13.61 -14.91
CA ARG A 151 -14.13 -14.13 -16.27
C ARG A 151 -12.74 -14.61 -16.70
N PRO A 152 -12.61 -15.73 -17.43
CA PRO A 152 -11.32 -16.27 -17.86
C PRO A 152 -10.49 -15.31 -18.74
N TYR A 153 -11.15 -14.37 -19.42
CA TYR A 153 -10.53 -13.38 -20.31
C TYR A 153 -10.29 -12.02 -19.63
N VAL A 154 -10.35 -11.94 -18.29
CA VAL A 154 -9.88 -10.76 -17.56
C VAL A 154 -8.41 -10.51 -17.90
N LYS A 155 -8.08 -9.26 -18.28
CA LYS A 155 -6.69 -8.91 -18.59
C LYS A 155 -5.95 -8.63 -17.29
N ARG A 156 -4.92 -9.42 -17.00
CA ARG A 156 -4.23 -9.40 -15.70
C ARG A 156 -2.87 -8.74 -15.81
N TYR A 157 -2.51 -8.00 -14.77
CA TYR A 157 -1.23 -7.36 -14.57
C TYR A 157 -0.74 -7.70 -13.16
N MET A 158 0.24 -8.58 -13.08
CA MET A 158 0.86 -8.99 -11.82
C MET A 158 2.10 -8.12 -11.55
N MET A 159 2.10 -7.43 -10.42
CA MET A 159 3.11 -6.48 -10.00
C MET A 159 3.81 -7.04 -8.74
N TYR A 160 4.85 -7.84 -8.94
CA TYR A 160 5.64 -8.42 -7.85
C TYR A 160 6.82 -7.55 -7.45
N GLN A 161 7.23 -7.61 -6.18
CA GLN A 161 8.46 -7.01 -5.66
C GLN A 161 8.62 -5.51 -6.01
N GLN A 162 7.53 -4.76 -5.92
CA GLN A 162 7.53 -3.33 -6.24
C GLN A 162 7.96 -2.48 -5.05
N GLY A 163 7.55 -2.84 -3.83
CA GLY A 163 7.80 -2.06 -2.62
C GLY A 163 6.74 -0.99 -2.35
N CYS A 164 7.05 -0.13 -1.39
CA CYS A 164 6.08 0.74 -0.72
C CYS A 164 5.44 1.83 -1.61
N PHE A 165 6.07 2.22 -2.72
CA PHE A 165 5.50 3.21 -3.65
C PHE A 165 4.36 2.63 -4.50
N ALA A 166 4.20 1.30 -4.54
CA ALA A 166 3.40 0.65 -5.54
C ALA A 166 1.89 0.94 -5.44
N GLY A 167 1.40 1.42 -4.29
CA GLY A 167 0.04 1.94 -4.17
C GLY A 167 -0.25 3.10 -5.13
N GLY A 168 0.74 3.97 -5.40
CA GLY A 168 0.63 4.98 -6.45
C GLY A 168 0.75 4.39 -7.86
N THR A 169 1.66 3.42 -8.04
CA THR A 169 1.88 2.73 -9.32
C THR A 169 0.63 2.02 -9.83
N VAL A 170 -0.09 1.32 -8.95
CA VAL A 170 -1.30 0.60 -9.36
C VAL A 170 -2.41 1.55 -9.77
N LEU A 171 -2.54 2.73 -9.14
CA LEU A 171 -3.49 3.76 -9.55
C LEU A 171 -3.11 4.38 -10.89
N ARG A 172 -1.81 4.61 -11.13
CA ARG A 172 -1.30 5.06 -12.43
C ARG A 172 -1.63 4.08 -13.55
N LEU A 173 -1.35 2.79 -13.35
CA LEU A 173 -1.69 1.77 -14.34
C LEU A 173 -3.21 1.62 -14.52
N ALA A 174 -3.99 1.67 -13.42
CA ALA A 174 -5.45 1.59 -13.48
C ALA A 174 -6.06 2.76 -14.26
N LYS A 175 -5.50 3.98 -14.11
CA LYS A 175 -5.90 5.17 -14.86
C LYS A 175 -5.82 4.92 -16.37
N ASP A 176 -4.64 4.53 -16.85
CA ASP A 176 -4.42 4.27 -18.28
C ASP A 176 -5.33 3.16 -18.82
N LEU A 177 -5.48 2.06 -18.06
CA LEU A 177 -6.33 0.95 -18.47
C LEU A 177 -7.81 1.33 -18.52
N ALA A 178 -8.30 2.13 -17.58
CA ALA A 178 -9.69 2.58 -17.54
C ALA A 178 -9.99 3.59 -18.66
N GLU A 179 -9.12 4.58 -18.87
CA GLU A 179 -9.34 5.65 -19.85
C GLU A 179 -9.17 5.17 -21.30
N ASN A 180 -8.20 4.29 -21.55
CA ASN A 180 -7.91 3.81 -22.90
C ASN A 180 -8.83 2.65 -23.36
N ASN A 181 -9.77 2.18 -22.50
CA ASN A 181 -10.68 1.09 -22.82
C ASN A 181 -12.13 1.41 -22.38
N LYS A 182 -13.01 1.70 -23.35
CA LYS A 182 -14.41 2.01 -23.13
C LYS A 182 -15.11 0.93 -22.32
N GLY A 183 -15.80 1.33 -21.26
CA GLY A 183 -16.53 0.43 -20.37
C GLY A 183 -15.64 -0.48 -19.51
N ALA A 184 -14.33 -0.21 -19.43
CA ALA A 184 -13.45 -0.98 -18.56
C ALA A 184 -13.75 -0.71 -17.07
N ARG A 185 -13.69 -1.79 -16.29
CA ARG A 185 -13.75 -1.78 -14.83
C ARG A 185 -12.56 -2.60 -14.34
N VAL A 186 -11.60 -1.91 -13.75
CA VAL A 186 -10.33 -2.45 -13.30
C VAL A 186 -10.46 -2.77 -11.82
N LEU A 187 -10.34 -4.04 -11.46
CA LEU A 187 -10.11 -4.42 -10.08
C LEU A 187 -8.63 -4.26 -9.78
N VAL A 188 -8.29 -3.43 -8.82
CA VAL A 188 -6.92 -3.26 -8.33
C VAL A 188 -6.86 -3.87 -6.94
N VAL A 189 -5.82 -4.65 -6.64
CA VAL A 189 -5.58 -5.23 -5.32
C VAL A 189 -4.11 -5.05 -4.94
N CYS A 190 -3.86 -4.43 -3.79
CA CYS A 190 -2.57 -4.48 -3.10
C CYS A 190 -2.74 -5.39 -1.88
N SER A 191 -1.90 -6.42 -1.71
CA SER A 191 -2.00 -7.34 -0.58
C SER A 191 -0.62 -7.71 -0.04
N GLU A 192 -0.39 -7.45 1.24
CA GLU A 192 0.93 -7.51 1.85
C GLU A 192 0.89 -8.31 3.15
N VAL A 193 1.86 -9.22 3.31
CA VAL A 193 1.98 -10.16 4.43
C VAL A 193 3.46 -10.23 4.85
N THR A 194 3.74 -9.86 6.10
CA THR A 194 5.10 -9.74 6.67
C THR A 194 5.81 -11.08 6.86
N ALA A 195 5.17 -12.22 6.55
CA ALA A 195 5.81 -13.53 6.63
C ALA A 195 7.11 -13.63 5.81
N VAL A 196 7.25 -12.87 4.71
CA VAL A 196 8.51 -12.83 3.95
C VAL A 196 9.63 -12.01 4.59
N THR A 197 9.31 -11.07 5.50
CA THR A 197 10.26 -10.10 6.08
C THR A 197 10.55 -10.32 7.56
N PHE A 198 9.65 -10.98 8.31
CA PHE A 198 9.82 -11.26 9.73
C PHE A 198 11.09 -12.06 10.01
N ARG A 199 11.93 -11.63 10.95
CA ARG A 199 13.16 -12.35 11.33
C ARG A 199 13.60 -11.96 12.73
N GLY A 200 14.49 -12.75 13.33
CA GLY A 200 15.05 -12.44 14.66
C GLY A 200 15.94 -11.18 14.69
N PRO A 201 16.18 -10.59 15.87
CA PRO A 201 16.97 -9.37 16.00
C PRO A 201 18.49 -9.61 15.97
N THR A 202 19.23 -8.66 15.41
CA THR A 202 20.69 -8.56 15.48
C THR A 202 21.12 -7.13 15.86
N ASP A 203 22.27 -6.98 16.51
CA ASP A 203 22.85 -5.70 16.91
C ASP A 203 23.60 -4.98 15.77
N THR A 204 23.97 -5.71 14.71
CA THR A 204 24.70 -5.19 13.55
C THR A 204 23.82 -4.52 12.48
N HIS A 205 22.49 -4.75 12.49
CA HIS A 205 21.57 -4.30 11.43
C HIS A 205 20.30 -3.68 12.04
N LEU A 206 20.44 -2.45 12.54
CA LEU A 206 19.35 -1.72 13.20
C LEU A 206 18.25 -1.27 12.22
N ASP A 207 18.58 -1.11 10.94
CA ASP A 207 17.64 -0.84 9.85
C ASP A 207 16.63 -1.98 9.65
N SER A 208 17.10 -3.24 9.66
CA SER A 208 16.22 -4.41 9.68
C SER A 208 15.28 -4.37 10.89
N LEU A 209 15.78 -3.93 12.05
CA LEU A 209 15.01 -3.84 13.28
C LEU A 209 13.92 -2.75 13.22
N VAL A 210 14.21 -1.62 12.57
CA VAL A 210 13.19 -0.61 12.23
C VAL A 210 12.06 -1.23 11.40
N GLY A 211 12.40 -2.05 10.40
CA GLY A 211 11.39 -2.79 9.62
C GLY A 211 10.49 -3.67 10.49
N GLN A 212 11.06 -4.38 11.47
CA GLN A 212 10.28 -5.24 12.39
C GLN A 212 9.32 -4.45 13.29
N ALA A 213 9.61 -3.17 13.57
CA ALA A 213 8.71 -2.28 14.31
C ALA A 213 7.60 -1.69 13.43
N LEU A 214 7.86 -1.47 12.13
CA LEU A 214 6.95 -0.71 11.28
C LEU A 214 5.98 -1.57 10.48
N PHE A 215 6.44 -2.66 9.87
CA PHE A 215 5.63 -3.38 8.89
C PHE A 215 4.47 -4.15 9.51
N GLY A 216 3.29 -4.05 8.92
CA GLY A 216 2.08 -4.80 9.27
C GLY A 216 1.42 -5.39 8.03
N ASP A 217 0.41 -6.23 8.23
CA ASP A 217 -0.25 -6.98 7.17
C ASP A 217 -1.59 -6.34 6.80
N GLY A 218 -1.90 -6.33 5.50
CA GLY A 218 -3.15 -5.79 5.01
C GLY A 218 -3.31 -5.91 3.51
N ALA A 219 -4.57 -5.93 3.07
CA ALA A 219 -4.94 -5.83 1.68
C ALA A 219 -5.97 -4.73 1.46
N ALA A 220 -5.82 -4.01 0.36
CA ALA A 220 -6.80 -3.06 -0.12
C ALA A 220 -7.12 -3.36 -1.58
N ALA A 221 -8.40 -3.20 -1.92
CA ALA A 221 -8.90 -3.36 -3.26
C ALA A 221 -9.70 -2.13 -3.67
N VAL A 222 -9.54 -1.70 -4.92
CA VAL A 222 -10.34 -0.63 -5.51
C VAL A 222 -10.92 -1.03 -6.85
N ILE A 223 -12.12 -0.54 -7.16
CA ILE A 223 -12.68 -0.61 -8.51
C ILE A 223 -12.43 0.72 -9.20
N VAL A 224 -11.75 0.70 -10.34
CA VAL A 224 -11.45 1.90 -11.14
C VAL A 224 -12.16 1.81 -12.49
N GLY A 225 -12.77 2.91 -12.92
CA GLY A 225 -13.43 2.99 -14.23
C GLY A 225 -13.65 4.42 -14.69
N SER A 226 -13.58 4.64 -16.00
CA SER A 226 -14.06 5.86 -16.64
C SER A 226 -15.55 5.74 -16.96
N ASP A 227 -16.19 6.88 -17.20
CA ASP A 227 -17.60 7.00 -17.58
C ASP A 227 -18.50 6.24 -16.59
N PRO A 228 -18.57 6.68 -15.31
CA PRO A 228 -19.44 6.05 -14.32
C PRO A 228 -20.89 6.08 -14.80
N ILE A 229 -21.60 4.96 -14.64
CA ILE A 229 -23.00 4.87 -15.05
C ILE A 229 -23.85 5.72 -14.10
N PRO A 230 -24.57 6.74 -14.60
CA PRO A 230 -25.38 7.61 -13.75
C PRO A 230 -26.36 6.83 -12.86
N GLU A 231 -26.55 7.29 -11.63
CA GLU A 231 -27.43 6.70 -10.60
C GLU A 231 -27.04 5.29 -10.11
N ILE A 232 -26.13 4.60 -10.80
CA ILE A 232 -25.72 3.23 -10.49
C ILE A 232 -24.31 3.20 -9.89
N GLU A 233 -23.37 3.94 -10.48
CA GLU A 233 -22.00 4.05 -10.02
C GLU A 233 -21.73 5.48 -9.55
N LYS A 234 -21.19 5.62 -8.33
CA LYS A 234 -20.85 6.92 -7.76
C LYS A 234 -19.32 7.04 -7.64
N PRO A 235 -18.68 7.97 -8.37
CA PRO A 235 -17.24 8.19 -8.21
C PRO A 235 -16.94 8.73 -6.80
N ILE A 236 -15.85 8.23 -6.22
CA ILE A 236 -15.31 8.66 -4.92
C ILE A 236 -14.21 9.68 -5.14
N PHE A 237 -13.27 9.38 -6.04
CA PHE A 237 -12.14 10.23 -6.42
C PHE A 237 -11.89 10.10 -7.92
N GLU A 238 -11.50 11.19 -8.57
CA GLU A 238 -11.08 11.21 -9.98
C GLU A 238 -9.55 11.25 -10.08
N LEU A 239 -8.96 10.41 -10.94
CA LEU A 239 -7.52 10.35 -11.15
C LEU A 239 -7.15 11.29 -12.31
N VAL A 240 -6.68 12.50 -12.01
CA VAL A 240 -6.43 13.52 -13.03
C VAL A 240 -5.06 13.36 -13.67
N TRP A 241 -4.01 13.29 -12.85
CA TRP A 241 -2.61 13.25 -13.30
C TRP A 241 -1.79 12.31 -12.44
N THR A 242 -0.78 11.68 -13.05
CA THR A 242 0.15 10.77 -12.35
C THR A 242 1.55 10.93 -12.91
N ALA A 243 2.56 10.85 -12.04
CA ALA A 243 3.96 10.75 -12.45
C ALA A 243 4.73 9.81 -11.54
N GLN A 244 5.97 9.55 -11.93
CA GLN A 244 6.96 8.84 -11.14
C GLN A 244 8.31 9.49 -11.39
N THR A 245 9.13 9.60 -10.35
CA THR A 245 10.48 10.14 -10.44
C THR A 245 11.41 9.38 -9.50
N ILE A 246 12.70 9.40 -9.81
CA ILE A 246 13.75 8.90 -8.93
C ILE A 246 14.40 10.11 -8.28
N ALA A 247 14.47 10.12 -6.95
CA ALA A 247 15.07 11.22 -6.22
C ALA A 247 16.59 11.30 -6.55
N PRO A 248 17.13 12.49 -6.85
CA PRO A 248 18.57 12.67 -6.98
C PRO A 248 19.31 12.22 -5.71
N ASP A 249 20.51 11.68 -5.88
CA ASP A 249 21.41 11.22 -4.82
C ASP A 249 20.82 10.13 -3.89
N SER A 250 19.79 9.41 -4.34
CA SER A 250 19.08 8.41 -3.53
C SER A 250 19.52 6.95 -3.74
N GLU A 251 20.60 6.70 -4.48
CA GLU A 251 21.10 5.33 -4.72
C GLU A 251 21.33 4.58 -3.40
N GLY A 252 20.81 3.36 -3.30
CA GLY A 252 20.87 2.51 -2.10
C GLY A 252 20.09 3.03 -0.90
N ALA A 253 19.30 4.11 -1.03
CA ALA A 253 18.57 4.67 0.13
C ALA A 253 17.63 3.63 0.75
N ILE A 254 17.00 2.82 -0.10
CA ILE A 254 16.16 1.70 0.29
C ILE A 254 16.47 0.53 -0.63
N ASP A 255 17.05 -0.54 -0.09
CA ASP A 255 17.28 -1.78 -0.84
C ASP A 255 16.46 -2.93 -0.25
N GLY A 256 15.91 -3.76 -1.14
CA GLY A 256 15.24 -5.02 -0.79
C GLY A 256 15.87 -6.17 -1.55
N HIS A 257 16.20 -7.26 -0.86
CA HIS A 257 16.80 -8.43 -1.49
C HIS A 257 16.06 -9.71 -1.09
N LEU A 258 15.44 -10.38 -2.07
CA LEU A 258 14.90 -11.71 -1.87
C LEU A 258 16.04 -12.74 -1.93
N ARG A 259 16.27 -13.45 -0.82
CA ARG A 259 17.36 -14.41 -0.64
C ARG A 259 16.81 -15.70 0.00
N GLU A 260 17.66 -16.71 0.15
CA GLU A 260 17.33 -17.96 0.86
C GLU A 260 16.81 -17.74 2.29
N VAL A 261 17.14 -16.60 2.89
CA VAL A 261 16.72 -16.16 4.23
C VAL A 261 15.41 -15.36 4.23
N GLY A 262 14.67 -15.35 3.13
CA GLY A 262 13.52 -14.47 2.90
C GLY A 262 13.93 -13.09 2.34
N LEU A 263 13.01 -12.13 2.44
CA LEU A 263 13.24 -10.75 2.00
C LEU A 263 13.99 -9.97 3.08
N THR A 264 15.21 -9.53 2.77
CA THR A 264 15.98 -8.59 3.60
C THR A 264 15.74 -7.16 3.13
N PHE A 265 15.79 -6.22 4.06
CA PHE A 265 15.55 -4.81 3.81
C PHE A 265 16.66 -3.98 4.44
N HIS A 266 17.16 -3.00 3.70
CA HIS A 266 18.28 -2.16 4.08
C HIS A 266 17.94 -0.68 3.89
N LEU A 267 18.24 0.14 4.90
CA LEU A 267 18.07 1.59 4.86
C LEU A 267 19.43 2.26 5.00
N LEU A 268 20.07 2.60 3.87
CA LEU A 268 21.46 3.10 3.87
C LEU A 268 21.56 4.64 3.94
N LYS A 269 20.44 5.37 3.78
CA LYS A 269 20.41 6.84 3.77
C LYS A 269 19.23 7.41 4.57
N ASP A 270 19.28 8.72 4.80
CA ASP A 270 18.19 9.49 5.40
C ASP A 270 17.01 9.63 4.42
N VAL A 271 16.18 8.59 4.35
CA VAL A 271 14.96 8.57 3.50
C VAL A 271 14.03 9.76 3.79
N PRO A 272 13.70 10.10 5.06
CA PRO A 272 12.95 11.32 5.37
C PRO A 272 13.53 12.59 4.74
N GLY A 273 14.85 12.80 4.87
CA GLY A 273 15.55 13.96 4.30
C GLY A 273 15.53 13.97 2.77
N ILE A 274 15.69 12.81 2.13
CA ILE A 274 15.62 12.69 0.66
C ILE A 274 14.22 13.03 0.16
N VAL A 275 13.17 12.50 0.80
CA VAL A 275 11.77 12.77 0.40
C VAL A 275 11.44 14.24 0.60
N SER A 276 11.72 14.81 1.78
CA SER A 276 11.40 16.21 2.08
C SER A 276 12.15 17.19 1.16
N LYS A 277 13.41 16.91 0.82
CA LYS A 277 14.18 17.74 -0.12
C LYS A 277 13.58 17.79 -1.53
N ASN A 278 12.93 16.72 -1.99
CA ASN A 278 12.52 16.56 -3.38
C ASN A 278 11.01 16.70 -3.63
N ILE A 279 10.18 16.71 -2.58
CA ILE A 279 8.72 16.72 -2.72
C ILE A 279 8.16 17.98 -3.41
N ASP A 280 8.78 19.14 -3.19
CA ASP A 280 8.37 20.41 -3.82
C ASP A 280 8.37 20.35 -5.34
N LYS A 281 9.36 19.65 -5.93
CA LYS A 281 9.49 19.53 -7.38
C LYS A 281 8.34 18.71 -7.95
N ALA A 282 8.00 17.60 -7.30
CA ALA A 282 6.90 16.74 -7.73
C ALA A 282 5.54 17.46 -7.61
N LEU A 283 5.34 18.23 -6.54
CA LEU A 283 4.14 19.05 -6.36
C LEU A 283 4.02 20.15 -7.42
N THR A 284 5.12 20.86 -7.68
CA THR A 284 5.14 21.93 -8.69
C THR A 284 4.77 21.37 -10.05
N GLU A 285 5.36 20.23 -10.45
CA GLU A 285 5.05 19.58 -11.73
C GLU A 285 3.57 19.17 -11.84
N ALA A 286 2.98 18.65 -10.75
CA ALA A 286 1.59 18.23 -10.72
C ALA A 286 0.59 19.41 -10.74
N PHE A 287 0.89 20.48 -9.99
CA PHE A 287 -0.10 21.52 -9.66
C PHE A 287 0.12 22.86 -10.37
N GLN A 288 1.31 23.13 -10.93
CA GLN A 288 1.56 24.32 -11.74
C GLN A 288 0.58 24.45 -12.92
N PRO A 289 0.24 23.38 -13.67
CA PRO A 289 -0.76 23.47 -14.75
C PRO A 289 -2.17 23.82 -14.25
N LEU A 290 -2.46 23.58 -12.97
CA LEU A 290 -3.74 23.86 -12.32
C LEU A 290 -3.75 25.22 -11.60
N GLY A 291 -2.62 25.93 -11.55
CA GLY A 291 -2.48 27.20 -10.83
C GLY A 291 -2.57 27.05 -9.31
N ILE A 292 -2.36 25.84 -8.77
CA ILE A 292 -2.40 25.58 -7.32
C ILE A 292 -0.99 25.67 -6.76
N SER A 293 -0.80 26.56 -5.79
CA SER A 293 0.48 26.75 -5.08
C SER A 293 0.34 26.69 -3.55
N ASP A 294 -0.87 26.85 -3.01
CA ASP A 294 -1.13 26.64 -1.59
C ASP A 294 -1.42 25.16 -1.31
N TYR A 295 -0.43 24.42 -0.82
CA TYR A 295 -0.57 23.00 -0.51
C TYR A 295 -1.45 22.70 0.71
N ASN A 296 -1.87 23.71 1.49
CA ASN A 296 -2.91 23.51 2.52
C ASN A 296 -4.32 23.50 1.93
N SER A 297 -4.50 24.00 0.70
CA SER A 297 -5.79 24.02 -0.03
C SER A 297 -6.17 22.68 -0.67
N ILE A 298 -5.26 21.70 -0.67
CA ILE A 298 -5.48 20.37 -1.26
C ILE A 298 -5.54 19.29 -0.18
N PHE A 299 -6.28 18.18 -0.35
CA PHE A 299 -6.23 17.04 0.57
C PHE A 299 -4.98 16.16 0.33
N TRP A 300 -4.55 15.42 1.36
CA TRP A 300 -3.25 14.74 1.36
C TRP A 300 -3.37 13.26 1.73
N ILE A 301 -2.80 12.41 0.88
CA ILE A 301 -2.54 11.01 1.16
C ILE A 301 -1.04 10.78 0.96
N ALA A 302 -0.30 10.46 2.01
CA ALA A 302 1.12 10.14 1.91
C ALA A 302 1.35 8.72 2.41
N HIS A 303 2.16 7.93 1.70
CA HIS A 303 2.55 6.62 2.20
C HIS A 303 3.24 6.77 3.57
N PRO A 304 2.73 6.12 4.64
CA PRO A 304 3.25 6.26 5.99
C PRO A 304 4.45 5.31 6.19
N GLY A 305 5.53 5.56 5.44
CA GLY A 305 6.74 4.73 5.50
C GLY A 305 7.38 4.70 6.89
N GLY A 306 7.22 5.79 7.63
CA GLY A 306 7.53 5.97 9.04
C GLY A 306 7.15 7.40 9.45
N PRO A 307 6.97 7.68 10.75
CA PRO A 307 6.51 9.00 11.21
C PRO A 307 7.45 10.14 10.81
N ALA A 308 8.77 9.89 10.80
CA ALA A 308 9.78 10.89 10.42
C ALA A 308 9.60 11.42 8.99
N ILE A 309 9.13 10.60 8.04
CA ILE A 309 8.85 11.08 6.67
C ILE A 309 7.71 12.09 6.70
N LEU A 310 6.64 11.79 7.43
CA LEU A 310 5.47 12.65 7.54
C LEU A 310 5.82 13.97 8.22
N ASP A 311 6.56 13.91 9.32
CA ASP A 311 6.98 15.09 10.08
C ASP A 311 7.86 16.03 9.24
N GLN A 312 8.83 15.48 8.50
CA GLN A 312 9.69 16.30 7.66
C GLN A 312 8.97 16.88 6.45
N VAL A 313 8.04 16.15 5.84
CA VAL A 313 7.20 16.68 4.74
C VAL A 313 6.29 17.80 5.25
N GLU A 314 5.62 17.59 6.37
CA GLU A 314 4.75 18.57 7.02
C GLU A 314 5.52 19.85 7.35
N GLN A 315 6.70 19.72 7.96
CA GLN A 315 7.57 20.85 8.27
C GLN A 315 8.06 21.58 7.02
N LYS A 316 8.55 20.83 6.01
CA LYS A 316 9.13 21.39 4.79
C LYS A 316 8.13 22.26 4.02
N LEU A 317 6.89 21.79 3.93
CA LEU A 317 5.82 22.43 3.17
C LEU A 317 4.93 23.34 4.03
N ALA A 318 5.24 23.47 5.34
CA ALA A 318 4.42 24.16 6.32
C ALA A 318 2.93 23.74 6.25
N LEU A 319 2.70 22.42 6.14
CA LEU A 319 1.35 21.89 6.16
C LEU A 319 0.77 22.01 7.56
N LYS A 320 -0.53 22.30 7.62
CA LYS A 320 -1.26 22.26 8.89
C LYS A 320 -1.37 20.80 9.37
N PRO A 321 -1.38 20.55 10.69
CA PRO A 321 -1.39 19.18 11.23
C PRO A 321 -2.55 18.30 10.72
N GLU A 322 -3.70 18.91 10.42
CA GLU A 322 -4.86 18.19 9.88
C GLU A 322 -4.59 17.54 8.51
N LYS A 323 -3.65 18.04 7.71
CA LYS A 323 -3.38 17.52 6.36
C LYS A 323 -2.87 16.08 6.39
N MET A 324 -2.11 15.71 7.41
CA MET A 324 -1.57 14.35 7.57
C MET A 324 -2.45 13.47 8.46
N LYS A 325 -3.63 13.94 8.88
CA LYS A 325 -4.43 13.25 9.89
C LYS A 325 -4.86 11.84 9.44
N ALA A 326 -5.48 11.70 8.27
CA ALA A 326 -5.91 10.39 7.77
C ALA A 326 -4.72 9.42 7.60
N THR A 327 -3.58 9.95 7.15
CA THR A 327 -2.32 9.20 7.01
C THR A 327 -1.81 8.68 8.36
N ARG A 328 -1.76 9.55 9.38
CA ARG A 328 -1.31 9.19 10.74
C ARG A 328 -2.28 8.25 11.43
N ASP A 329 -3.59 8.40 11.20
CA ASP A 329 -4.60 7.50 11.76
C ASP A 329 -4.43 6.08 11.20
N VAL A 330 -4.17 5.93 9.90
CA VAL A 330 -3.87 4.61 9.30
C VAL A 330 -2.54 4.04 9.81
N LEU A 331 -1.48 4.85 9.94
CA LEU A 331 -0.22 4.41 10.52
C LEU A 331 -0.42 3.90 11.96
N SER A 332 -1.16 4.65 12.77
CA SER A 332 -1.51 4.29 14.15
C SER A 332 -2.20 2.93 14.23
N ASP A 333 -3.21 2.71 13.38
CA ASP A 333 -4.13 1.59 13.55
C ASP A 333 -3.75 0.33 12.78
N TYR A 334 -2.80 0.43 11.85
CA TYR A 334 -2.43 -0.69 10.98
C TYR A 334 -0.90 -0.84 10.77
N GLY A 335 -0.10 0.16 11.12
CA GLY A 335 1.31 0.21 10.78
C GLY A 335 1.57 0.43 9.29
N ASN A 336 2.78 0.10 8.85
CA ASN A 336 3.17 0.18 7.44
C ASN A 336 2.80 -1.12 6.70
N MET A 337 1.66 -1.13 6.03
CA MET A 337 1.20 -2.20 5.13
C MET A 337 1.73 -2.07 3.68
N SER A 338 2.93 -1.48 3.51
CA SER A 338 3.58 -1.28 2.21
C SER A 338 2.64 -0.65 1.16
N SER A 339 2.44 -1.32 0.01
CA SER A 339 1.66 -0.82 -1.12
C SER A 339 0.17 -0.58 -0.81
N ALA A 340 -0.37 -1.23 0.22
CA ALA A 340 -1.79 -1.10 0.59
C ALA A 340 -2.10 0.19 1.36
N CYS A 341 -1.11 0.81 2.02
CA CYS A 341 -1.35 1.94 2.95
C CYS A 341 -2.13 3.09 2.33
N VAL A 342 -1.71 3.57 1.16
CA VAL A 342 -2.34 4.75 0.53
C VAL A 342 -3.79 4.50 0.13
N LEU A 343 -4.15 3.23 -0.11
CA LEU A 343 -5.53 2.83 -0.41
C LEU A 343 -6.38 2.75 0.87
N PHE A 344 -5.79 2.31 2.00
CA PHE A 344 -6.43 2.45 3.32
C PHE A 344 -6.66 3.91 3.69
N ILE A 345 -5.71 4.79 3.39
CA ILE A 345 -5.82 6.23 3.70
C ILE A 345 -6.92 6.88 2.85
N LEU A 346 -7.04 6.54 1.57
CA LEU A 346 -8.17 6.96 0.73
C LEU A 346 -9.52 6.54 1.33
N ASP A 347 -9.62 5.30 1.82
CA ASP A 347 -10.83 4.77 2.45
C ASP A 347 -11.16 5.48 3.77
N GLU A 348 -10.15 5.71 4.61
CA GLU A 348 -10.26 6.43 5.87
C GLU A 348 -10.73 7.88 5.64
N MET A 349 -10.11 8.57 4.69
CA MET A 349 -10.41 9.96 4.35
C MET A 349 -11.86 10.14 3.88
N ARG A 350 -12.33 9.31 2.92
CA ARG A 350 -13.71 9.42 2.44
C ARG A 350 -14.73 9.09 3.53
N LYS A 351 -14.42 8.12 4.40
CA LYS A 351 -15.32 7.68 5.49
C LYS A 351 -15.45 8.77 6.54
N LYS A 352 -14.33 9.35 6.98
CA LYS A 352 -14.33 10.50 7.90
C LYS A 352 -15.02 11.71 7.30
N SER A 353 -14.80 11.99 6.01
CA SER A 353 -15.48 13.10 5.34
C SER A 353 -17.00 12.92 5.34
N ALA A 354 -17.49 11.71 5.05
CA ALA A 354 -18.91 11.39 5.11
C ALA A 354 -19.47 11.46 6.55
N GLN A 355 -18.75 10.90 7.54
CA GLN A 355 -19.16 10.93 8.95
C GLN A 355 -19.26 12.35 9.50
N ASN A 356 -18.36 13.24 9.06
CA ASN A 356 -18.32 14.64 9.48
C ASN A 356 -19.23 15.55 8.62
N GLY A 357 -19.97 15.00 7.66
CA GLY A 357 -20.86 15.77 6.79
C GLY A 357 -20.13 16.80 5.90
N LEU A 358 -18.88 16.52 5.52
CA LEU A 358 -18.09 17.40 4.66
C LEU A 358 -18.61 17.37 3.21
N LYS A 359 -18.38 18.47 2.49
CA LYS A 359 -18.92 18.67 1.14
C LYS A 359 -18.37 17.70 0.09
N THR A 360 -17.12 17.27 0.26
CA THR A 360 -16.42 16.38 -0.68
C THR A 360 -15.83 15.19 0.07
N THR A 361 -15.47 14.13 -0.66
CA THR A 361 -14.78 12.94 -0.14
C THR A 361 -13.34 13.21 0.30
N GLY A 362 -12.74 14.30 -0.18
CA GLY A 362 -11.40 14.77 0.16
C GLY A 362 -11.42 15.87 1.24
N GLU A 363 -12.09 15.61 2.36
CA GLU A 363 -12.13 16.51 3.52
C GLU A 363 -12.75 17.90 3.24
N GLY A 364 -13.68 17.98 2.29
CA GLY A 364 -14.30 19.24 1.88
C GLY A 364 -13.48 20.07 0.89
N LEU A 365 -12.35 19.53 0.41
CA LEU A 365 -11.49 20.14 -0.60
C LEU A 365 -11.71 19.49 -1.97
N GLU A 366 -11.44 20.25 -3.03
CA GLU A 366 -11.67 19.82 -4.43
C GLU A 366 -10.50 18.99 -4.98
N TRP A 367 -9.27 19.46 -4.74
CA TRP A 367 -8.05 18.85 -5.25
C TRP A 367 -7.28 18.15 -4.15
N GLY A 368 -6.49 17.15 -4.52
CA GLY A 368 -5.66 16.42 -3.58
C GLY A 368 -4.48 15.75 -4.24
N VAL A 369 -3.58 15.24 -3.41
CA VAL A 369 -2.37 14.54 -3.84
C VAL A 369 -2.21 13.22 -3.09
N LEU A 370 -1.78 12.20 -3.82
CA LEU A 370 -1.41 10.90 -3.28
C LEU A 370 0.07 10.62 -3.60
N PHE A 371 0.87 10.37 -2.57
CA PHE A 371 2.27 10.00 -2.70
C PHE A 371 2.54 8.56 -2.24
N GLY A 372 3.23 7.80 -3.08
CA GLY A 372 3.93 6.56 -2.70
C GLY A 372 5.43 6.80 -2.61
N PHE A 373 6.09 6.26 -1.59
CA PHE A 373 7.55 6.32 -1.41
C PHE A 373 8.10 4.89 -1.26
N GLY A 374 9.23 4.57 -1.88
CA GLY A 374 9.84 3.25 -1.81
C GLY A 374 11.14 3.16 -2.61
N PRO A 375 11.67 1.92 -2.81
CA PRO A 375 12.91 1.65 -3.54
C PRO A 375 12.99 2.23 -4.94
#